data_AF-W5QB25-F1
#
_entry.id   AF-W5QB25-F1
#
_cell.length_a   1.000
_cell.length_b   1.000
_cell.length_c   1.000
_cell.angle_alpha   90.00
_cell.angle_beta   90.00
_cell.angle_gamma   90.00
#
_symmetry.space_group_name_H-M   'P 1'
#
loop_
_entity.id
_entity.type
_entity.pdbx_description
1 polymer ?
#
loop_
_entity_poly.entity_id
_entity_poly.type
_entity_poly.pdbx_seq_one_letter_code
_entity_poly.pdbx_strand_id
1 'polypeptide(L)' 'QECGLLRKGTVLLADNVIFPGAPDFLEYVRGSSRFECSHFSSYLEYSKVVDGLEKVVYRGPSAPARP' A
#
# COMPACT_ATOMS: atom_id res chain seq x y z
N GLN A 1 12.95 2.30 -9.84
CA GLN A 1 13.00 1.53 -11.10
C GLN A 1 11.57 1.19 -11.50
N GLU A 2 11.13 1.52 -12.71
CA GLU A 2 9.79 1.15 -13.21
C GLU A 2 9.92 -0.02 -14.18
N CYS A 3 9.56 -1.22 -13.73
CA CYS A 3 9.68 -2.45 -14.53
C CYS A 3 8.44 -2.71 -15.41
N GLY A 4 7.45 -1.80 -15.42
CA GLY A 4 6.21 -1.97 -16.20
C GLY A 4 5.29 -3.12 -15.75
N LEU A 5 5.52 -3.69 -14.56
CA LEU A 5 4.81 -4.88 -14.07
C LEU A 5 3.41 -4.58 -13.52
N LEU A 6 3.16 -3.33 -13.13
CA LEU A 6 1.88 -2.92 -12.56
C LEU A 6 0.97 -2.36 -13.67
N ARG A 7 -0.23 -2.90 -13.77
CA ARG A 7 -1.31 -2.36 -14.60
C ARG A 7 -2.38 -1.74 -13.72
N LYS A 8 -3.18 -0.81 -14.25
CA LYS A 8 -4.32 -0.25 -13.52
C LYS A 8 -5.23 -1.38 -13.02
N GLY A 9 -5.55 -1.36 -11.73
CA GLY A 9 -6.29 -2.41 -11.04
C GLY A 9 -5.44 -3.51 -10.41
N THR A 10 -4.11 -3.52 -10.60
CA THR A 10 -3.24 -4.42 -9.83
C THR A 10 -3.42 -4.17 -8.34
N VAL A 11 -3.65 -5.24 -7.57
CA VAL A 11 -3.80 -5.21 -6.11
C VAL A 11 -2.51 -5.71 -5.49
N LEU A 12 -1.91 -4.89 -4.64
CA LEU A 12 -0.87 -5.29 -3.71
C LEU A 12 -1.53 -5.52 -2.35
N LEU A 13 -1.14 -6.60 -1.67
CA LEU A 13 -1.54 -6.85 -0.29
C LEU A 13 -0.25 -7.02 0.52
N ALA A 14 0.00 -6.10 1.44
CA ALA A 14 1.20 -6.08 2.27
C ALA A 14 0.86 -6.46 3.71
N ASP A 15 1.56 -7.46 4.23
CA ASP A 15 1.49 -7.88 5.63
C ASP A 15 2.52 -7.13 6.49
N ASN A 16 2.32 -7.14 7.80
CA ASN A 16 3.23 -6.56 8.80
C ASN A 16 3.50 -5.07 8.64
N VAL A 17 2.52 -4.32 8.12
CA VAL A 17 2.67 -2.88 7.86
C VAL A 17 2.67 -2.05 9.14
N ILE A 18 2.22 -2.62 10.26
CA ILE A 18 2.24 -2.00 11.59
C ILE A 18 3.34 -2.63 12.46
N PHE A 19 3.50 -3.96 12.48
CA PHE A 19 4.56 -4.63 13.22
C PHE A 19 5.24 -5.77 12.41
N PRO A 20 6.57 -5.74 12.18
CA PRO A 20 7.53 -4.73 12.66
C PRO A 20 7.38 -3.35 12.01
N GLY A 21 6.56 -3.23 10.96
CA GLY A 21 6.19 -1.96 10.35
C GLY A 21 6.87 -1.72 9.01
N ALA A 22 6.17 -0.98 8.15
CA ALA A 22 6.68 -0.53 6.85
C ALA A 22 6.31 0.94 6.61
N PRO A 23 6.86 1.89 7.40
CA PRO A 23 6.45 3.29 7.39
C PRO A 23 6.65 3.95 6.03
N ASP A 24 7.80 3.76 5.40
CA ASP A 24 8.12 4.34 4.08
C ASP A 24 7.16 3.83 2.99
N PHE A 25 6.78 2.55 3.06
CA PHE A 25 5.80 1.97 2.15
C PHE A 25 4.43 2.62 2.35
N LEU A 26 3.96 2.71 3.61
CA LEU A 26 2.67 3.30 3.94
C LEU A 26 2.60 4.78 3.57
N GLU A 27 3.65 5.55 3.85
CA GLU A 27 3.74 6.96 3.48
C GLU A 27 3.67 7.13 1.96
N TYR A 28 4.44 6.35 1.22
CA TYR A 28 4.48 6.41 -0.23
C TYR A 28 3.13 6.05 -0.88
N VAL A 29 2.51 4.95 -0.48
CA VAL A 29 1.24 4.51 -1.11
C VAL A 29 0.06 5.37 -0.70
N ARG A 30 0.00 5.85 0.54
CA ARG A 30 -1.10 6.70 1.04
C ARG A 30 -0.97 8.15 0.58
N GLY A 31 0.25 8.65 0.36
CA GLY A 31 0.51 10.00 -0.15
C GLY A 31 0.39 10.14 -1.67
N SER A 32 0.32 9.02 -2.41
CA SER A 32 0.34 9.02 -3.87
C SER A 32 -1.04 8.82 -4.48
N SER A 33 -1.46 9.73 -5.36
CA SER A 33 -2.70 9.61 -6.15
C SER A 33 -2.72 8.42 -7.13
N ARG A 34 -1.57 7.77 -7.32
CA ARG A 34 -1.44 6.55 -8.12
C ARG A 34 -1.98 5.31 -7.44
N PHE A 35 -2.35 5.38 -6.15
CA PHE A 35 -2.82 4.25 -5.40
C PHE A 35 -4.11 4.58 -4.63
N GLU A 36 -4.97 3.59 -4.48
CA GLU A 36 -6.08 3.60 -3.52
C GLU A 36 -5.74 2.61 -2.41
N CYS A 37 -5.74 3.07 -1.16
CA CYS A 37 -5.34 2.28 -0.01
C CYS A 37 -6.55 1.92 0.87
N SER A 38 -6.54 0.72 1.44
CA SER A 38 -7.47 0.30 2.49
C SER A 38 -6.70 -0.48 3.54
N HIS A 39 -6.80 -0.05 4.79
CA HIS A 39 -6.15 -0.72 5.92
C HIS A 39 -7.09 -1.72 6.58
N PHE A 40 -6.57 -2.91 6.89
CA PHE A 40 -7.28 -3.97 7.58
C PHE A 40 -6.55 -4.28 8.88
N SER A 41 -7.01 -3.69 9.98
CA SER A 41 -6.45 -3.95 11.31
C SER A 41 -6.68 -5.41 11.70
N SER A 42 -5.64 -6.02 12.27
CA SER A 42 -5.67 -7.40 12.79
C SER A 42 -4.71 -7.51 13.98
N TYR A 43 -4.44 -8.74 14.40
CA TYR A 43 -3.43 -9.05 15.41
C TYR A 43 -2.28 -9.82 14.76
N LEU A 44 -1.06 -9.53 15.21
CA LEU A 44 0.12 -10.32 14.86
C LEU A 44 -0.08 -11.77 15.27
N GLU A 45 0.35 -12.70 14.41
CA GLU A 45 0.17 -14.13 14.59
C GLU A 45 0.53 -14.60 16.01
N TYR A 46 -0.38 -15.37 16.62
CA TYR A 46 -0.22 -15.96 17.95
C TYR A 46 -0.01 -14.96 19.10
N SER A 47 -0.32 -13.67 18.90
CA SER A 47 -0.18 -12.62 19.91
C SER A 47 -1.40 -11.70 19.96
N LYS A 48 -1.44 -10.81 20.97
CA LYS A 48 -2.44 -9.71 21.05
C LYS A 48 -1.84 -8.37 20.62
N VAL A 49 -0.68 -8.38 19.97
CA VAL A 49 -0.07 -7.17 19.43
C VAL A 49 -0.87 -6.77 18.19
N VAL A 50 -1.30 -5.51 18.14
CA VAL A 50 -2.05 -4.98 16.99
C VAL A 50 -1.11 -4.92 15.79
N ASP A 51 -1.57 -5.48 14.67
CA ASP A 51 -0.93 -5.38 13.37
C ASP A 51 -1.99 -5.01 12.30
N GLY A 52 -1.68 -5.16 11.02
CA GLY A 52 -2.66 -5.09 9.96
C GLY A 52 -2.08 -5.32 8.58
N LEU A 53 -2.99 -5.53 7.63
CA LEU A 53 -2.69 -5.62 6.20
C LEU A 53 -3.01 -4.28 5.54
N GLU A 54 -2.17 -3.86 4.58
CA GLU A 54 -2.51 -2.77 3.68
C GLU A 54 -2.86 -3.33 2.30
N LYS A 55 -4.11 -3.13 1.86
CA LYS A 55 -4.52 -3.38 0.48
C LYS A 55 -4.29 -2.10 -0.34
N VAL A 56 -3.53 -2.20 -1.41
CA VAL A 56 -3.19 -1.08 -2.28
C VAL A 56 -3.58 -1.41 -3.72
N VAL A 57 -4.50 -0.63 -4.29
CA VAL A 57 -4.96 -0.79 -5.68
C VAL A 57 -4.26 0.25 -6.55
N TYR A 58 -3.44 -0.19 -7.50
CA TYR A 58 -2.76 0.70 -8.43
C TYR A 58 -3.75 1.34 -9.41
N ARG A 59 -3.83 2.67 -9.42
CA ARG A 59 -4.73 3.46 -10.27
C ARG A 59 -4.12 3.82 -11.63
N GLY A 60 -2.83 3.55 -11.82
CA GLY A 60 -2.07 3.94 -13.02
C GLY A 60 -1.13 5.10 -12.73
N PRO A 61 -0.36 5.54 -13.75
CA PRO A 61 0.54 6.67 -13.62
C PRO A 61 -0.23 7.95 -13.26
N SER A 62 0.41 8.84 -12.51
CA SER A 62 -0.13 10.16 -12.22
C SER A 62 -0.26 10.93 -13.54
N ALA A 63 -1.42 11.53 -13.79
CA ALA A 63 -1.60 12.39 -14.96
C ALA A 63 -0.53 13.50 -14.94
N PRO A 64 0.02 13.91 -16.11
CA PRO A 64 0.91 15.05 -16.16
C PRO A 64 0.18 16.28 -15.61
N ALA A 65 0.89 17.08 -14.81
CA ALA A 65 0.39 18.39 -14.39
C ALA A 65 -0.01 19.16 -15.65
N ARG A 66 -1.27 19.58 -15.71
CA ARG A 66 -1.80 20.36 -16.83
C ARG A 66 -1.07 21.73 -16.83
N PRO A 67 -0.57 22.21 -17.99
CA PRO A 67 0.16 23.47 -18.07
C PRO A 67 -0.69 24.68 -17.66
#